data_AF-A0A6V7W691-F1
#
_entry.id   AF-A0A6V7W691-F1
#
_cell.length_a   1.000
_cell.length_b   1.000
_cell.length_c   1.000
_cell.angle_alpha   90.00
_cell.angle_beta   90.00
_cell.angle_gamma   90.00
#
_symmetry.space_group_name_H-M   'P 1'
#
loop_
_entity.id
_entity.type
_entity.pdbx_description
1 polymer ?
#
loop_
_entity_poly.entity_id
_entity_poly.type
_entity_poly.pdbx_seq_one_letter_code
_entity_poly.pdbx_strand_id
1 'polypeptide(L)'
;MLLDLNAGCGTCDGNKIDISCVDCSGFKCNSRNKLEETVFCYEREENGKEIEGSRPCVDKTCFISQDLSKEENEEISLKKYTKQGCGKCNSTSIPCRICNTTLCNTEKFFKQVNYCWGKENFVEHCDMSKYSSNCYYASDFDNKEDLMIRPMPNVNRPLCNTKDLFGKTLFCFNKGNQENDSKKGIKQCNQKCYVYRHFDGKLEQGCGICPKNVSTTDCFTCNKKYCNEEKHVDMHCWLNDEEICKTPSTSNCFTERTEDNKCCGHCASSTCNKCYTHRCNNEKDYDYFCRRKVGVDNICKNSSCYIANLEELDKGIEAKNKG
;
A
#
# COMPACT_ATOMS: atom_id res chain seq x y z
N MET A 1 30.30 38.87 11.95
CA MET A 1 31.31 38.70 13.01
C MET A 1 32.63 38.53 12.29
N LEU A 2 33.53 39.51 12.34
CA LEU A 2 34.87 39.35 11.76
C LEU A 2 35.64 38.37 12.67
N LEU A 3 36.02 37.21 12.13
CA LEU A 3 37.04 36.38 12.76
C LEU A 3 38.36 37.15 12.69
N ASP A 4 38.93 37.50 13.84
CA ASP A 4 40.28 38.04 13.93
C ASP A 4 41.26 36.97 13.44
N LEU A 5 41.66 37.09 12.18
CA LEU A 5 42.62 36.20 11.52
C LEU A 5 44.02 36.52 12.04
N ASN A 6 44.49 35.74 13.01
CA ASN A 6 45.84 35.86 13.53
C ASN A 6 46.83 35.08 12.66
N ALA A 7 47.73 35.79 11.98
CA ALA A 7 48.89 35.19 11.32
C ALA A 7 50.11 35.27 12.23
N GLY A 8 50.90 34.20 12.33
CA GLY A 8 52.06 34.13 13.20
C GLY A 8 53.05 33.05 12.80
N CYS A 9 54.14 32.94 13.56
CA CYS A 9 55.14 31.89 13.41
C CYS A 9 54.82 30.70 14.34
N GLY A 10 55.02 29.47 13.86
CA GLY A 10 54.78 28.24 14.63
C GLY A 10 54.11 27.15 13.79
N THR A 11 53.68 26.07 14.43
CA THR A 11 52.81 25.05 13.84
C THR A 11 51.42 25.10 14.47
N CYS A 12 50.40 24.66 13.74
CA CYS A 12 49.03 24.56 14.24
C CYS A 12 48.91 23.66 15.49
N ASP A 13 49.79 22.64 15.62
CA ASP A 13 49.85 21.76 16.79
C ASP A 13 50.44 22.44 18.04
N GLY A 14 51.23 23.51 17.87
CA GLY A 14 51.93 24.19 18.97
C GLY A 14 51.01 24.94 19.95
N ASN A 15 49.75 25.18 19.59
CA ASN A 15 48.87 26.12 20.28
C ASN A 15 47.51 25.56 20.74
N LYS A 16 47.24 24.23 20.65
CA LYS A 16 45.91 23.64 20.95
C LYS A 16 44.76 24.49 20.38
N ILE A 17 44.81 24.69 19.07
CA ILE A 17 43.92 25.60 18.37
C ILE A 17 42.57 24.87 18.14
N ASP A 18 41.50 25.39 18.73
CA ASP A 18 40.12 24.88 18.57
C ASP A 18 39.42 25.43 17.29
N ILE A 19 40.18 26.02 16.38
CA ILE A 19 39.71 26.66 15.13
C ILE A 19 40.55 26.22 13.93
N SER A 20 40.01 26.39 12.73
CA SER A 20 40.71 26.05 11.46
C SER A 20 42.11 26.67 11.37
N CYS A 21 43.13 25.84 11.15
CA CYS A 21 44.52 26.27 11.02
C CYS A 21 45.25 25.54 9.87
N VAL A 22 46.14 26.24 9.16
CA VAL A 22 46.94 25.67 8.06
C VAL A 22 48.41 25.93 8.27
N ASP A 23 49.19 24.84 8.33
CA ASP A 23 50.65 24.94 8.32
C ASP A 23 51.16 25.36 6.92
N CYS A 24 52.19 26.19 6.89
CA CYS A 24 52.87 26.56 5.66
C CYS A 24 54.38 26.62 5.84
N SER A 25 55.11 26.24 4.79
CA SER A 25 56.56 26.38 4.71
C SER A 25 56.93 27.18 3.46
N GLY A 26 57.92 28.06 3.60
CA GLY A 26 58.40 28.94 2.53
C GLY A 26 58.28 30.43 2.83
N PHE A 27 58.88 31.25 1.97
CA PHE A 27 58.88 32.71 2.13
C PHE A 27 57.46 33.27 1.97
N LYS A 28 56.96 33.96 3.01
CA LYS A 28 55.63 34.60 3.03
C LYS A 28 54.47 33.67 2.64
N CYS A 29 54.56 32.40 3.02
CA CYS A 29 53.56 31.37 2.68
C CYS A 29 52.22 31.53 3.41
N ASN A 30 52.18 32.32 4.49
CA ASN A 30 51.04 32.54 5.37
C ASN A 30 50.05 33.55 4.77
N SER A 31 49.55 33.23 3.57
CA SER A 31 48.55 34.03 2.86
C SER A 31 47.13 33.66 3.27
N ARG A 32 46.22 34.64 3.19
CA ARG A 32 44.78 34.44 3.44
C ARG A 32 44.18 33.42 2.49
N ASN A 33 44.56 33.45 1.20
CA ASN A 33 44.08 32.52 0.19
C ASN A 33 44.35 31.06 0.59
N LYS A 34 45.49 30.78 1.24
CA LYS A 34 45.82 29.42 1.67
C LYS A 34 44.81 28.86 2.66
N LEU A 35 44.31 29.69 3.57
CA LEU A 35 43.25 29.31 4.52
C LEU A 35 41.91 29.15 3.81
N GLU A 36 41.55 30.08 2.92
CA GLU A 36 40.28 30.07 2.18
C GLU A 36 40.14 28.92 1.18
N GLU A 37 41.24 28.50 0.56
CA GLU A 37 41.30 27.36 -0.37
C GLU A 37 41.38 26.00 0.34
N THR A 38 41.65 25.99 1.65
CA THR A 38 41.75 24.76 2.43
C THR A 38 40.37 24.34 2.92
N VAL A 39 40.02 23.09 2.67
CA VAL A 39 38.78 22.48 3.16
C VAL A 39 38.96 22.04 4.60
N PHE A 40 38.13 22.58 5.49
CA PHE A 40 37.94 22.08 6.85
C PHE A 40 36.56 21.48 6.97
N CYS A 41 36.39 20.49 7.84
CA CYS A 41 35.13 19.81 8.06
C CYS A 41 34.69 20.01 9.51
N TYR A 42 33.38 20.04 9.75
CA TYR A 42 32.89 19.80 11.10
C TYR A 42 33.24 18.35 11.50
N GLU A 43 33.62 18.18 12.75
CA GLU A 43 33.92 16.89 13.35
C GLU A 43 32.93 16.60 14.47
N ARG A 44 32.45 15.36 14.50
CA ARG A 44 31.53 14.89 15.53
C ARG A 44 31.54 13.38 15.60
N GLU A 45 31.78 12.87 16.80
CA GLU A 45 31.54 11.47 17.15
C GLU A 45 30.11 11.27 17.67
N GLU A 46 29.65 10.01 17.68
CA GLU A 46 28.36 9.65 18.26
C GLU A 46 28.24 10.15 19.72
N ASN A 47 27.11 10.77 20.05
CA ASN A 47 26.84 11.48 21.31
C ASN A 47 27.72 12.71 21.59
N GLY A 48 28.59 13.09 20.65
CA GLY A 48 29.43 14.28 20.73
C GLY A 48 28.72 15.56 20.32
N LYS A 49 29.38 16.70 20.58
CA LYS A 49 29.02 18.00 20.04
C LYS A 49 29.70 18.20 18.68
N GLU A 50 29.02 18.88 17.78
CA GLU A 50 29.63 19.39 16.56
C GLU A 50 30.71 20.40 16.93
N ILE A 51 31.94 20.19 16.44
CA ILE A 51 33.07 21.10 16.59
C ILE A 51 33.69 21.39 15.23
N GLU A 52 34.22 22.60 15.07
CA GLU A 52 34.99 22.94 13.87
C GLU A 52 36.31 22.16 13.87
N GLY A 53 36.54 21.40 12.80
CA GLY A 53 37.79 20.66 12.63
C GLY A 53 38.95 21.64 12.45
N SER A 54 39.93 21.57 13.33
CA SER A 54 41.09 22.47 13.30
C SER A 54 42.13 22.09 12.24
N ARG A 55 42.06 20.86 11.69
CA ARG A 55 43.02 20.32 10.75
C ARG A 55 42.49 20.34 9.30
N PRO A 56 43.36 20.63 8.31
CA PRO A 56 43.01 20.52 6.90
C PRO A 56 42.51 19.13 6.52
N CYS A 57 41.38 19.07 5.82
CA CYS A 57 40.88 17.82 5.27
C CYS A 57 41.66 17.44 4.00
N VAL A 58 42.54 16.43 4.13
CA VAL A 58 43.39 15.93 3.04
C VAL A 58 42.56 15.44 1.85
N ASP A 59 41.44 14.78 2.13
CA ASP A 59 40.52 14.24 1.11
C ASP A 59 39.69 15.32 0.40
N LYS A 60 39.76 16.58 0.86
CA LYS A 60 38.99 17.74 0.36
C LYS A 60 37.48 17.50 0.30
N THR A 61 37.00 16.54 1.06
CA THR A 61 35.61 16.10 1.10
C THR A 61 35.22 15.91 2.55
N CYS A 62 34.10 16.47 2.95
CA CYS A 62 33.53 16.30 4.29
C CYS A 62 32.30 15.41 4.19
N PHE A 63 32.06 14.58 5.21
CA PHE A 63 30.86 13.76 5.31
C PHE A 63 30.02 14.11 6.53
N ILE A 64 28.72 13.84 6.43
CA ILE A 64 27.79 13.76 7.56
C ILE A 64 26.91 12.53 7.37
N SER A 65 26.78 11.72 8.41
CA SER A 65 25.96 10.52 8.42
C SER A 65 25.08 10.44 9.66
N GLN A 66 23.88 9.89 9.55
CA GLN A 66 22.96 9.72 10.67
C GLN A 66 22.33 8.33 10.66
N ASP A 67 22.43 7.58 11.76
CA ASP A 67 21.75 6.29 11.92
C ASP A 67 20.27 6.49 12.29
N LEU A 68 19.44 6.54 11.25
CA LEU A 68 17.99 6.71 11.38
C LEU A 68 17.25 5.45 11.86
N SER A 69 17.92 4.30 11.96
CA SER A 69 17.29 3.05 12.41
C SER A 69 17.08 3.00 13.93
N LYS A 70 17.83 3.80 14.69
CA LYS A 70 17.81 3.88 16.16
C LYS A 70 16.77 4.89 16.69
N GLU A 71 15.67 5.08 15.96
CA GLU A 71 14.66 6.12 16.20
C GLU A 71 13.84 5.86 17.49
N GLU A 72 14.07 6.68 18.52
CA GLU A 72 13.11 6.88 19.63
C GLU A 72 12.47 8.29 19.60
N ASN A 73 13.15 9.29 19.01
CA ASN A 73 12.68 10.68 18.77
C ASN A 73 13.64 11.40 17.79
N GLU A 74 13.13 12.17 16.82
CA GLU A 74 13.90 12.85 15.75
C GLU A 74 14.96 13.82 16.31
N GLU A 75 14.60 14.65 17.30
CA GLU A 75 15.52 15.65 17.88
C GLU A 75 16.63 15.01 18.74
N ILE A 76 16.32 13.88 19.37
CA ILE A 76 17.27 13.09 20.17
C ILE A 76 18.21 12.31 19.24
N SER A 77 17.69 11.79 18.12
CA SER A 77 18.44 11.03 17.14
C SER A 77 19.52 11.86 16.45
N LEU A 78 19.19 13.09 16.02
CA LEU A 78 20.16 14.03 15.43
C LEU A 78 21.32 14.31 16.36
N LYS A 79 21.07 14.39 17.67
CA LYS A 79 22.12 14.72 18.63
C LYS A 79 23.00 13.52 19.00
N LYS A 80 22.44 12.31 19.02
CA LYS A 80 23.13 11.11 19.50
C LYS A 80 23.78 10.28 18.40
N TYR A 81 23.14 10.19 17.23
CA TYR A 81 23.51 9.22 16.19
C TYR A 81 24.06 9.87 14.91
N THR A 82 24.49 11.12 14.99
CA THR A 82 25.15 11.84 13.90
C THR A 82 26.66 11.72 14.03
N LYS A 83 27.33 11.43 12.91
CA LYS A 83 28.79 11.52 12.76
C LYS A 83 29.16 12.47 11.64
N GLN A 84 30.22 13.23 11.84
CA GLN A 84 30.75 14.21 10.90
C GLN A 84 32.28 14.10 10.86
N GLY A 85 32.87 14.31 9.70
CA GLY A 85 34.33 14.40 9.60
C GLY A 85 34.84 14.60 8.19
N CYS A 86 36.17 14.55 8.06
CA CYS A 86 36.87 14.52 6.80
C CYS A 86 36.81 13.12 6.17
N GLY A 87 36.59 13.07 4.86
CA GLY A 87 36.59 11.86 4.06
C GLY A 87 35.24 11.55 3.41
N LYS A 88 35.03 10.27 3.14
CA LYS A 88 33.83 9.73 2.46
C LYS A 88 32.93 8.97 3.43
N CYS A 89 31.73 8.64 2.98
CA CYS A 89 30.80 7.79 3.70
C CYS A 89 31.35 6.36 3.86
N ASN A 90 31.44 5.88 5.10
CA ASN A 90 31.96 4.54 5.42
C ASN A 90 30.89 3.44 5.40
N SER A 91 29.60 3.81 5.24
CA SER A 91 28.49 2.87 5.22
C SER A 91 27.49 3.24 4.12
N THR A 92 26.92 2.21 3.51
CA THR A 92 25.85 2.31 2.51
C THR A 92 24.45 2.06 3.12
N SER A 93 24.41 1.51 4.34
CA SER A 93 23.18 1.23 5.08
C SER A 93 22.78 2.35 6.03
N ILE A 94 23.69 3.30 6.25
CA ILE A 94 23.44 4.50 7.05
C ILE A 94 23.38 5.69 6.10
N PRO A 95 22.29 6.49 6.12
CA PRO A 95 22.21 7.69 5.32
C PRO A 95 23.41 8.60 5.55
N CYS A 96 24.04 9.02 4.46
CA CYS A 96 25.23 9.83 4.49
C CYS A 96 25.29 10.77 3.28
N ARG A 97 25.83 11.97 3.49
CA ARG A 97 26.09 12.95 2.44
C ARG A 97 27.53 13.41 2.48
N ILE A 98 28.04 13.76 1.31
CA ILE A 98 29.35 14.38 1.14
C ILE A 98 29.22 15.77 0.54
N CYS A 99 30.16 16.64 0.87
CA CYS A 99 30.32 17.97 0.30
C CYS A 99 31.80 18.37 0.29
N ASN A 100 32.18 19.38 -0.48
CA ASN A 100 33.58 19.70 -0.79
C ASN A 100 33.98 21.16 -0.49
N THR A 101 33.15 21.89 0.25
CA THR A 101 33.47 23.26 0.69
C THR A 101 33.75 23.26 2.19
N THR A 102 34.48 24.27 2.66
CA THR A 102 34.81 24.42 4.08
C THR A 102 33.55 24.48 4.95
N LEU A 103 33.53 23.67 6.01
CA LEU A 103 32.48 23.58 7.02
C LEU A 103 31.08 23.30 6.43
N CYS A 104 31.02 22.49 5.38
CA CYS A 104 29.79 22.22 4.63
C CYS A 104 28.89 21.14 5.25
N ASN A 105 29.46 20.20 6.00
CA ASN A 105 28.83 18.97 6.45
C ASN A 105 27.94 19.17 7.70
N THR A 106 27.07 20.18 7.67
CA THR A 106 26.18 20.57 8.79
C THR A 106 24.92 19.71 8.87
N GLU A 107 24.26 19.70 10.05
CA GLU A 107 22.91 19.10 10.18
C GLU A 107 21.91 19.71 9.18
N LYS A 108 22.01 21.03 8.91
CA LYS A 108 21.17 21.71 7.91
C LYS A 108 21.40 21.12 6.52
N PHE A 109 22.66 20.87 6.14
CA PHE A 109 22.98 20.22 4.88
C PHE A 109 22.37 18.82 4.82
N PHE A 110 22.49 18.01 5.88
CA PHE A 110 21.91 16.67 5.90
C PHE A 110 20.39 16.65 5.67
N LYS A 111 19.64 17.63 6.21
CA LYS A 111 18.18 17.73 6.12
C LYS A 111 17.63 18.29 4.79
N GLN A 112 18.48 18.66 3.85
CA GLN A 112 18.03 19.22 2.55
C GLN A 112 17.48 18.19 1.58
N VAL A 113 17.65 16.89 1.87
CA VAL A 113 17.21 15.79 1.02
C VAL A 113 16.38 14.80 1.84
N ASN A 114 15.55 14.03 1.15
CA ASN A 114 14.88 12.89 1.74
C ASN A 114 15.71 11.63 1.51
N TYR A 115 15.66 10.69 2.46
CA TYR A 115 16.33 9.40 2.31
C TYR A 115 15.30 8.29 2.13
N CYS A 116 15.57 7.39 1.19
CA CYS A 116 14.74 6.24 0.90
C CYS A 116 15.57 4.97 1.06
N TRP A 117 14.96 3.89 1.57
CA TRP A 117 15.52 2.56 1.41
C TRP A 117 15.45 2.15 -0.06
N GLY A 118 16.61 1.85 -0.64
CA GLY A 118 16.77 1.20 -1.93
C GLY A 118 16.73 -0.33 -1.81
N LYS A 119 17.22 -1.03 -2.85
CA LYS A 119 17.38 -2.49 -2.79
C LYS A 119 18.46 -2.88 -1.78
N GLU A 120 18.30 -4.03 -1.12
CA GLU A 120 19.34 -4.65 -0.27
C GLU A 120 19.85 -3.83 0.93
N ASN A 121 18.96 -3.08 1.60
CA ASN A 121 19.31 -2.22 2.76
C ASN A 121 20.29 -1.08 2.41
N PHE A 122 20.38 -0.69 1.14
CA PHE A 122 21.06 0.53 0.74
C PHE A 122 20.16 1.75 1.01
N VAL A 123 20.74 2.88 1.42
CA VAL A 123 20.00 4.14 1.56
C VAL A 123 20.35 5.10 0.42
N GLU A 124 19.34 5.44 -0.38
CA GLU A 124 19.44 6.44 -1.45
C GLU A 124 18.98 7.80 -0.94
N HIS A 125 19.61 8.89 -1.43
CA HIS A 125 19.13 10.24 -1.20
C HIS A 125 18.38 10.73 -2.44
N CYS A 126 17.19 11.27 -2.22
CA CYS A 126 16.35 11.82 -3.26
C CYS A 126 16.42 13.35 -3.25
N ASP A 127 16.91 13.92 -4.34
CA ASP A 127 16.92 15.37 -4.53
C ASP A 127 15.47 15.87 -4.68
N MET A 128 15.05 16.72 -3.75
CA MET A 128 13.70 17.30 -3.71
C MET A 128 13.37 18.10 -4.96
N SER A 129 14.37 18.69 -5.62
CA SER A 129 14.19 19.48 -6.83
C SER A 129 13.83 18.64 -8.06
N LYS A 130 14.15 17.33 -8.06
CA LYS A 130 14.03 16.45 -9.22
C LYS A 130 12.81 15.52 -9.18
N TYR A 131 12.36 15.09 -8.00
CA TYR A 131 11.37 14.00 -7.87
C TYR A 131 10.16 14.28 -6.99
N SER A 132 9.80 15.55 -6.72
CA SER A 132 8.65 15.91 -5.86
C SER A 132 8.69 15.28 -4.45
N SER A 133 9.88 14.83 -4.01
CA SER A 133 10.17 14.35 -2.66
C SER A 133 9.47 13.04 -2.24
N ASN A 134 9.02 12.20 -3.17
CA ASN A 134 8.29 10.97 -2.82
C ASN A 134 9.20 9.73 -2.83
N CYS A 135 9.39 9.09 -1.67
CA CYS A 135 9.89 7.71 -1.63
C CYS A 135 8.75 6.74 -1.95
N TYR A 136 9.09 5.63 -2.61
CA TYR A 136 8.15 4.55 -2.86
C TYR A 136 8.70 3.23 -2.34
N TYR A 137 7.81 2.30 -2.05
CA TYR A 137 8.14 0.91 -1.77
C TYR A 137 7.45 0.03 -2.81
N ALA A 138 8.22 -0.66 -3.63
CA ALA A 138 7.70 -1.66 -4.56
C ALA A 138 8.07 -3.05 -4.01
N SER A 139 7.09 -3.80 -3.52
CA SER A 139 7.28 -5.23 -3.29
C SER A 139 6.90 -5.97 -4.56
N ASP A 140 7.83 -6.76 -5.10
CA ASP A 140 7.52 -7.80 -6.08
C ASP A 140 6.38 -8.66 -5.53
N PHE A 141 5.25 -8.65 -6.21
CA PHE A 141 4.21 -9.65 -6.04
C PHE A 141 4.26 -10.54 -7.28
N ASP A 142 5.17 -11.52 -7.29
CA ASP A 142 5.23 -12.73 -8.12
C ASP A 142 4.90 -12.68 -9.63
N ASN A 143 4.66 -11.53 -10.26
CA ASN A 143 4.39 -11.39 -11.69
C ASN A 143 5.16 -10.20 -12.25
N LYS A 144 6.07 -10.50 -13.17
CA LYS A 144 7.01 -9.58 -13.82
C LYS A 144 6.39 -8.44 -14.65
N GLU A 145 5.06 -8.31 -14.71
CA GLU A 145 4.39 -7.33 -15.58
C GLU A 145 3.79 -6.13 -14.85
N ASP A 146 3.69 -6.11 -13.52
CA ASP A 146 3.13 -4.96 -12.79
C ASP A 146 4.03 -4.56 -11.61
N LEU A 147 5.10 -3.82 -11.93
CA LEU A 147 5.93 -3.15 -10.94
C LEU A 147 5.12 -1.98 -10.34
N MET A 148 4.20 -2.30 -9.42
CA MET A 148 3.39 -1.28 -8.74
C MET A 148 4.27 -0.48 -7.79
N ILE A 149 4.76 0.66 -8.27
CA ILE A 149 5.41 1.72 -7.50
C ILE A 149 4.37 2.28 -6.52
N ARG A 150 4.53 2.02 -5.22
CA ARG A 150 3.60 2.51 -4.18
C ARG A 150 4.17 3.77 -3.55
N PRO A 151 3.68 4.97 -3.90
CA PRO A 151 4.13 6.20 -3.24
C PRO A 151 3.61 6.21 -1.80
N MET A 152 4.52 6.32 -0.84
CA MET A 152 4.14 6.65 0.54
C MET A 152 4.08 8.17 0.65
N PRO A 153 2.92 8.75 1.01
CA PRO A 153 2.83 10.19 1.16
C PRO A 153 3.76 10.64 2.28
N ASN A 154 4.50 11.71 2.01
CA ASN A 154 5.28 12.56 2.92
C ASN A 154 5.02 12.26 4.39
N VAL A 155 5.80 11.34 4.93
CA VAL A 155 6.02 11.30 6.37
C VAL A 155 7.07 12.39 6.60
N ASN A 156 6.82 13.32 7.52
CA ASN A 156 7.82 14.27 8.03
C ASN A 156 8.90 13.50 8.83
N ARG A 157 9.53 12.51 8.20
CA ARG A 157 10.60 11.69 8.76
C ARG A 157 11.65 11.47 7.68
N PRO A 158 12.93 11.46 8.05
CA PRO A 158 14.00 11.35 7.05
C PRO A 158 14.05 10.00 6.33
N LEU A 159 13.41 8.94 6.86
CA LEU A 159 13.12 7.66 6.17
C LEU A 159 11.60 7.44 6.06
N CYS A 160 11.06 7.42 4.85
CA CYS A 160 9.61 7.37 4.63
C CYS A 160 9.07 6.14 3.87
N ASN A 161 9.89 5.10 3.64
CA ASN A 161 9.48 3.87 2.94
C ASN A 161 9.90 2.54 3.63
N THR A 162 9.73 2.42 4.96
CA THR A 162 10.10 1.20 5.68
C THR A 162 9.10 0.04 5.49
N LYS A 163 9.57 -1.22 5.58
CA LYS A 163 8.70 -2.41 5.54
C LYS A 163 7.67 -2.42 6.67
N ASP A 164 8.06 -1.96 7.86
CA ASP A 164 7.16 -1.82 9.01
C ASP A 164 6.06 -0.78 8.73
N LEU A 165 6.43 0.39 8.18
CA LEU A 165 5.48 1.42 7.78
C LEU A 165 4.51 0.85 6.74
N PHE A 166 4.99 0.12 5.73
CA PHE A 166 4.13 -0.50 4.72
C PHE A 166 3.21 -1.58 5.31
N GLY A 167 3.70 -2.37 6.26
CA GLY A 167 2.91 -3.36 6.99
C GLY A 167 1.78 -2.75 7.81
N LYS A 168 2.03 -1.59 8.43
CA LYS A 168 1.06 -0.83 9.24
C LYS A 168 0.14 0.07 8.42
N THR A 169 0.50 0.38 7.18
CA THR A 169 -0.30 1.26 6.31
C THR A 169 -1.60 0.58 5.90
N LEU A 170 -2.72 1.28 6.10
CA LEU A 170 -4.03 0.82 5.65
C LEU A 170 -4.16 1.01 4.14
N PHE A 171 -4.48 -0.09 3.45
CA PHE A 171 -4.89 -0.09 2.05
C PHE A 171 -6.26 -0.75 1.96
N CYS A 172 -7.11 -0.27 1.07
CA CYS A 172 -8.45 -0.80 0.85
C CYS A 172 -8.56 -1.39 -0.55
N PHE A 173 -9.53 -2.26 -0.80
CA PHE A 173 -9.98 -2.50 -2.17
C PHE A 173 -10.65 -1.25 -2.70
N ASN A 174 -10.47 -0.99 -3.99
CA ASN A 174 -11.12 0.09 -4.73
C ASN A 174 -11.94 -0.53 -5.86
N LYS A 175 -13.18 -0.09 -5.95
CA LYS A 175 -14.08 -0.42 -7.05
C LYS A 175 -15.01 0.77 -7.22
N GLY A 176 -14.90 1.45 -8.35
CA GLY A 176 -15.87 2.48 -8.73
C GLY A 176 -17.23 1.88 -9.02
N ASN A 177 -18.29 2.67 -8.88
CA ASN A 177 -19.65 2.26 -9.20
C ASN A 177 -19.85 1.77 -10.66
N GLN A 178 -18.95 2.12 -11.59
CA GLN A 178 -18.98 1.64 -12.98
C GLN A 178 -17.93 0.57 -13.31
N GLU A 179 -17.14 0.12 -12.33
CA GLU A 179 -16.13 -0.90 -12.56
C GLU A 179 -16.68 -2.31 -12.28
N ASN A 180 -16.23 -3.29 -13.08
CA ASN A 180 -16.66 -4.68 -12.92
C ASN A 180 -15.90 -5.40 -11.81
N ASP A 181 -14.61 -5.10 -11.62
CA ASP A 181 -13.72 -5.84 -10.73
C ASP A 181 -13.14 -4.97 -9.62
N SER A 182 -13.06 -5.56 -8.43
CA SER A 182 -12.38 -4.98 -7.29
C SER A 182 -10.86 -5.01 -7.49
N LYS A 183 -10.22 -3.85 -7.37
CA LYS A 183 -8.76 -3.72 -7.48
C LYS A 183 -8.16 -3.46 -6.11
N LYS A 184 -6.95 -3.97 -5.85
CA LYS A 184 -6.20 -3.57 -4.65
C LYS A 184 -5.86 -2.09 -4.75
N GLY A 185 -6.33 -1.29 -3.81
CA GLY A 185 -6.01 0.13 -3.73
C GLY A 185 -4.50 0.33 -3.56
N ILE A 186 -3.95 1.18 -4.41
CA ILE A 186 -2.53 1.56 -4.42
C ILE A 186 -2.25 2.78 -3.53
N LYS A 187 -3.27 3.60 -3.27
CA LYS A 187 -3.19 4.78 -2.39
C LYS A 187 -3.45 4.37 -0.95
N GLN A 188 -2.64 4.91 -0.04
CA GLN A 188 -2.87 4.78 1.39
C GLN A 188 -4.24 5.35 1.78
N CYS A 189 -4.86 4.67 2.74
CA CYS A 189 -6.08 5.12 3.38
C CYS A 189 -5.79 5.71 4.76
N ASN A 190 -6.18 6.97 4.97
CA ASN A 190 -5.98 7.66 6.27
C ASN A 190 -7.19 7.55 7.21
N GLN A 191 -8.21 6.80 6.82
CA GLN A 191 -9.45 6.64 7.58
C GLN A 191 -9.75 5.15 7.78
N LYS A 192 -10.87 4.67 7.25
CA LYS A 192 -11.31 3.28 7.26
C LYS A 192 -11.51 2.82 5.81
N CYS A 193 -11.66 1.53 5.61
CA CYS A 193 -12.12 0.98 4.34
C CYS A 193 -13.63 0.77 4.39
N TYR A 194 -14.33 1.05 3.30
CA TYR A 194 -15.74 0.72 3.16
C TYR A 194 -16.00 -0.18 1.95
N VAL A 195 -17.05 -0.98 2.06
CA VAL A 195 -17.70 -1.66 0.94
C VAL A 195 -19.18 -1.36 1.05
N TYR A 196 -19.78 -0.91 -0.05
CA TYR A 196 -21.16 -0.48 -0.11
C TYR A 196 -21.84 -1.05 -1.35
N ARG A 197 -22.98 -1.71 -1.16
CA ARG A 197 -23.87 -2.11 -2.23
C ARG A 197 -25.02 -1.13 -2.37
N HIS A 198 -25.07 -0.46 -3.51
CA HIS A 198 -26.14 0.47 -3.85
C HIS A 198 -27.44 -0.25 -4.13
N PHE A 199 -28.56 0.47 -4.05
CA PHE A 199 -29.89 -0.07 -4.34
C PHE A 199 -30.04 -0.58 -5.78
N ASP A 200 -29.28 -0.02 -6.73
CA ASP A 200 -29.24 -0.50 -8.12
C ASP A 200 -28.35 -1.75 -8.31
N GLY A 201 -27.75 -2.25 -7.23
CA GLY A 201 -26.95 -3.47 -7.19
C GLY A 201 -25.45 -3.25 -7.36
N LYS A 202 -25.02 -2.04 -7.75
CA LYS A 202 -23.60 -1.75 -7.94
C LYS A 202 -22.84 -1.84 -6.62
N LEU A 203 -21.65 -2.43 -6.70
CA LEU A 203 -20.73 -2.49 -5.57
C LEU A 203 -19.70 -1.37 -5.68
N GLU A 204 -19.54 -0.63 -4.60
CA GLU A 204 -18.52 0.41 -4.45
C GLU A 204 -17.60 0.07 -3.28
N GLN A 205 -16.30 0.25 -3.48
CA GLN A 205 -15.28 0.01 -2.46
C GLN A 205 -14.27 1.13 -2.47
N GLY A 206 -13.81 1.52 -1.29
CA GLY A 206 -12.73 2.48 -1.19
C GLY A 206 -12.40 2.92 0.22
N CYS A 207 -11.80 4.10 0.28
CA CYS A 207 -11.43 4.79 1.50
C CYS A 207 -12.55 5.67 2.02
N GLY A 208 -12.92 5.47 3.28
CA GLY A 208 -13.97 6.25 3.92
C GLY A 208 -14.76 5.44 4.92
N ILE A 209 -15.93 5.96 5.24
CA ILE A 209 -16.91 5.35 6.13
C ILE A 209 -18.23 5.20 5.39
N CYS A 210 -19.06 4.27 5.85
CA CYS A 210 -20.41 4.13 5.33
C CYS A 210 -21.23 5.41 5.47
N PRO A 211 -22.09 5.74 4.47
CA PRO A 211 -23.03 6.85 4.61
C PRO A 211 -23.98 6.65 5.80
N LYS A 212 -24.37 7.74 6.46
CA LYS A 212 -25.18 7.68 7.70
C LYS A 212 -26.58 7.05 7.54
N ASN A 213 -27.15 7.13 6.34
CA ASN A 213 -28.53 6.72 6.06
C ASN A 213 -28.61 5.39 5.29
N VAL A 214 -27.59 4.54 5.41
CA VAL A 214 -27.51 3.26 4.71
C VAL A 214 -27.57 2.12 5.72
N SER A 215 -28.27 1.05 5.36
CA SER A 215 -28.34 -0.16 6.19
C SER A 215 -26.94 -0.71 6.48
N THR A 216 -26.72 -1.20 7.69
CA THR A 216 -25.48 -1.91 8.06
C THR A 216 -25.27 -3.20 7.26
N THR A 217 -26.32 -3.71 6.63
CA THR A 217 -26.24 -4.85 5.72
C THR A 217 -25.82 -4.47 4.30
N ASP A 218 -26.09 -3.24 3.86
CA ASP A 218 -25.67 -2.78 2.54
C ASP A 218 -24.28 -2.17 2.58
N CYS A 219 -23.83 -1.69 3.75
CA CYS A 219 -22.52 -1.08 3.89
C CYS A 219 -21.77 -1.56 5.13
N PHE A 220 -20.51 -1.94 4.93
CA PHE A 220 -19.59 -2.36 5.97
C PHE A 220 -18.34 -1.50 5.98
N THR A 221 -17.83 -1.17 7.17
CA THR A 221 -16.61 -0.38 7.38
C THR A 221 -15.62 -1.13 8.27
N CYS A 222 -14.33 -1.08 7.94
CA CYS A 222 -13.29 -1.82 8.66
C CYS A 222 -11.89 -1.15 8.61
N ASN A 223 -10.97 -1.59 9.47
CA ASN A 223 -9.67 -0.92 9.71
C ASN A 223 -8.46 -1.85 9.45
N LYS A 224 -8.63 -2.93 8.68
CA LYS A 224 -7.55 -3.86 8.35
C LYS A 224 -7.20 -3.74 6.87
N LYS A 225 -5.96 -4.07 6.51
CA LYS A 225 -5.51 -4.05 5.12
C LYS A 225 -6.41 -4.95 4.26
N TYR A 226 -6.96 -4.39 3.19
CA TYR A 226 -7.86 -5.03 2.23
C TYR A 226 -9.07 -5.73 2.88
N CYS A 227 -9.63 -5.15 3.95
CA CYS A 227 -10.71 -5.78 4.72
C CYS A 227 -12.12 -5.57 4.14
N ASN A 228 -12.29 -4.64 3.20
CA ASN A 228 -13.58 -4.26 2.64
C ASN A 228 -14.01 -5.20 1.50
N GLU A 229 -14.02 -6.51 1.74
CA GLU A 229 -14.45 -7.52 0.77
C GLU A 229 -15.97 -7.51 0.55
N GLU A 230 -16.42 -7.85 -0.67
CA GLU A 230 -17.84 -7.90 -1.05
C GLU A 230 -18.69 -8.80 -0.13
N LYS A 231 -18.11 -9.87 0.41
CA LYS A 231 -18.80 -10.80 1.31
C LYS A 231 -19.33 -10.17 2.60
N HIS A 232 -18.90 -8.95 2.95
CA HIS A 232 -19.35 -8.28 4.16
C HIS A 232 -20.67 -7.51 3.99
N VAL A 233 -21.20 -7.40 2.77
CA VAL A 233 -22.50 -6.80 2.49
C VAL A 233 -23.45 -7.83 1.92
N ASP A 234 -24.73 -7.63 2.17
CA ASP A 234 -25.78 -8.50 1.67
C ASP A 234 -25.78 -8.52 0.15
N MET A 235 -26.10 -9.69 -0.37
CA MET A 235 -26.50 -9.88 -1.75
C MET A 235 -27.94 -9.38 -1.93
N HIS A 236 -28.24 -8.82 -3.09
CA HIS A 236 -29.62 -8.52 -3.46
C HIS A 236 -30.10 -9.57 -4.46
N CYS A 237 -31.30 -10.06 -4.23
CA CYS A 237 -32.00 -10.97 -5.14
C CYS A 237 -33.25 -10.27 -5.66
N TRP A 238 -33.65 -10.58 -6.88
CA TRP A 238 -34.95 -10.15 -7.39
C TRP A 238 -36.06 -10.83 -6.62
N LEU A 239 -37.09 -10.08 -6.24
CA LEU A 239 -38.38 -10.63 -5.81
C LEU A 239 -39.31 -10.75 -7.01
N ASN A 240 -39.30 -9.73 -7.86
CA ASN A 240 -39.93 -9.65 -9.18
C ASN A 240 -39.10 -8.67 -10.04
N ASP A 241 -39.60 -8.25 -11.20
CA ASP A 241 -38.88 -7.36 -12.12
C ASP A 241 -38.54 -5.97 -11.52
N GLU A 242 -39.21 -5.54 -10.45
CA GLU A 242 -39.09 -4.19 -9.87
C GLU A 242 -38.62 -4.18 -8.40
N GLU A 243 -38.88 -5.25 -7.65
CA GLU A 243 -38.61 -5.35 -6.22
C GLU A 243 -37.42 -6.27 -5.91
N ILE A 244 -36.68 -5.94 -4.86
CA ILE A 244 -35.52 -6.70 -4.39
C ILE A 244 -35.68 -7.14 -2.94
N CYS A 245 -35.07 -8.26 -2.60
CA CYS A 245 -34.81 -8.64 -1.22
C CYS A 245 -33.30 -8.64 -0.94
N LYS A 246 -32.94 -8.66 0.34
CA LYS A 246 -31.55 -8.74 0.80
C LYS A 246 -31.33 -10.08 1.50
N THR A 247 -30.19 -10.69 1.23
CA THR A 247 -29.79 -11.95 1.87
C THR A 247 -28.29 -11.93 2.14
N PRO A 248 -27.80 -12.60 3.20
CA PRO A 248 -26.37 -12.66 3.47
C PRO A 248 -25.56 -13.16 2.27
N SER A 249 -24.32 -12.70 2.13
CA SER A 249 -23.43 -13.11 1.03
C SER A 249 -23.12 -14.62 0.97
N THR A 250 -23.35 -15.35 2.06
CA THR A 250 -23.22 -16.81 2.15
C THR A 250 -24.50 -17.57 1.78
N SER A 251 -25.59 -16.85 1.54
CA SER A 251 -26.89 -17.40 1.16
C SER A 251 -27.01 -17.52 -0.36
N ASN A 252 -28.20 -17.89 -0.84
CA ASN A 252 -28.52 -18.00 -2.25
C ASN A 252 -29.76 -17.15 -2.59
N CYS A 253 -29.78 -16.61 -3.80
CA CYS A 253 -31.02 -16.26 -4.46
C CYS A 253 -31.66 -17.54 -5.02
N PHE A 254 -32.94 -17.48 -5.37
CA PHE A 254 -33.56 -18.57 -6.10
C PHE A 254 -34.69 -18.08 -7.01
N THR A 255 -35.12 -18.94 -7.91
CA THR A 255 -36.39 -18.83 -8.64
C THR A 255 -37.24 -20.04 -8.27
N GLU A 256 -38.51 -19.83 -7.92
CA GLU A 256 -39.48 -20.90 -7.66
C GLU A 256 -40.80 -20.55 -8.35
N ARG A 257 -41.33 -21.50 -9.11
CA ARG A 257 -42.60 -21.32 -9.81
C ARG A 257 -43.78 -21.52 -8.85
N THR A 258 -44.23 -20.42 -8.24
CA THR A 258 -45.47 -20.32 -7.45
C THR A 258 -46.44 -19.33 -8.11
N GLU A 259 -47.70 -19.21 -7.65
CA GLU A 259 -48.63 -18.17 -8.15
C GLU A 259 -48.02 -16.75 -8.05
N ASP A 260 -47.16 -16.52 -7.04
CA ASP A 260 -46.50 -15.23 -6.80
C ASP A 260 -44.99 -15.20 -7.16
N ASN A 261 -44.43 -16.25 -7.79
CA ASN A 261 -42.99 -16.42 -8.08
C ASN A 261 -42.02 -15.97 -6.95
N LYS A 262 -41.96 -16.71 -5.83
CA LYS A 262 -41.06 -16.37 -4.72
C LYS A 262 -39.59 -16.54 -5.10
N CYS A 263 -38.75 -15.59 -4.68
CA CYS A 263 -37.38 -15.49 -5.19
C CYS A 263 -36.30 -15.17 -4.12
N CYS A 264 -36.63 -15.29 -2.82
CA CYS A 264 -35.73 -14.94 -1.72
C CYS A 264 -35.89 -15.79 -0.45
N GLY A 265 -34.78 -16.14 0.20
CA GLY A 265 -34.77 -16.85 1.48
C GLY A 265 -34.67 -18.37 1.36
N HIS A 266 -35.49 -19.10 2.12
CA HIS A 266 -35.41 -20.56 2.17
C HIS A 266 -36.17 -21.22 1.00
N CYS A 267 -35.42 -21.88 0.15
CA CYS A 267 -35.88 -22.67 -0.99
C CYS A 267 -36.21 -24.10 -0.51
N ALA A 268 -37.49 -24.38 -0.30
CA ALA A 268 -37.99 -25.64 0.27
C ALA A 268 -38.56 -26.62 -0.77
N SER A 269 -38.85 -26.17 -1.98
CA SER A 269 -39.50 -26.97 -3.03
C SER A 269 -38.51 -27.68 -3.94
N SER A 270 -38.93 -28.82 -4.49
CA SER A 270 -38.27 -29.54 -5.59
C SER A 270 -38.15 -28.71 -6.88
N THR A 271 -38.98 -27.68 -7.02
CA THR A 271 -39.06 -26.83 -8.23
C THR A 271 -38.26 -25.54 -8.14
N CYS A 272 -37.41 -25.42 -7.12
CA CYS A 272 -36.67 -24.20 -6.83
C CYS A 272 -35.23 -24.29 -7.36
N ASN A 273 -34.82 -23.31 -8.18
CA ASN A 273 -33.48 -23.22 -8.74
C ASN A 273 -32.66 -22.16 -8.00
N LYS A 274 -31.53 -22.57 -7.39
CA LYS A 274 -30.70 -21.69 -6.55
C LYS A 274 -29.55 -21.08 -7.35
N CYS A 275 -29.21 -19.84 -7.02
CA CYS A 275 -28.01 -19.19 -7.56
C CYS A 275 -27.34 -18.32 -6.48
N TYR A 276 -26.02 -18.18 -6.55
CA TYR A 276 -25.19 -17.72 -5.41
C TYR A 276 -24.51 -16.37 -5.64
N THR A 277 -24.92 -15.64 -6.66
CA THR A 277 -24.32 -14.34 -7.02
C THR A 277 -25.37 -13.25 -7.07
N HIS A 278 -24.94 -12.00 -6.95
CA HIS A 278 -25.84 -10.86 -6.92
C HIS A 278 -26.80 -10.85 -8.12
N ARG A 279 -28.11 -10.75 -7.86
CA ARG A 279 -29.17 -10.64 -8.87
C ARG A 279 -29.17 -11.73 -9.94
N CYS A 280 -28.64 -12.91 -9.61
CA CYS A 280 -28.56 -14.03 -10.55
C CYS A 280 -29.91 -14.64 -10.93
N ASN A 281 -30.95 -14.40 -10.12
CA ASN A 281 -32.27 -15.00 -10.28
C ASN A 281 -33.19 -14.22 -11.25
N ASN A 282 -32.62 -13.66 -12.31
CA ASN A 282 -33.32 -12.95 -13.38
C ASN A 282 -33.48 -13.83 -14.64
N GLU A 283 -33.77 -15.12 -14.43
CA GLU A 283 -33.99 -16.04 -15.55
C GLU A 283 -35.35 -15.74 -16.19
N LYS A 284 -35.34 -15.39 -17.48
CA LYS A 284 -36.56 -15.24 -18.29
C LYS A 284 -37.04 -16.57 -18.88
N ASP A 285 -36.13 -17.54 -18.97
CA ASP A 285 -36.39 -18.89 -19.44
C ASP A 285 -36.50 -19.83 -18.24
N TYR A 286 -37.72 -20.00 -17.74
CA TYR A 286 -37.98 -20.91 -16.63
C TYR A 286 -38.06 -22.35 -17.11
N ASP A 287 -37.37 -23.25 -16.40
CA ASP A 287 -37.63 -24.67 -16.55
C ASP A 287 -39.09 -25.00 -16.18
N TYR A 288 -39.70 -25.91 -16.93
CA TYR A 288 -40.99 -26.49 -16.61
C TYR A 288 -40.81 -27.70 -15.71
N PHE A 289 -41.82 -28.01 -14.90
CA PHE A 289 -41.75 -29.14 -13.98
C PHE A 289 -42.97 -30.05 -14.20
N CYS A 290 -42.72 -31.32 -14.50
CA CYS A 290 -43.76 -32.33 -14.67
C CYS A 290 -43.71 -33.33 -13.51
N ARG A 291 -44.83 -33.52 -12.82
CA ARG A 291 -44.91 -34.46 -11.70
C ARG A 291 -44.74 -35.90 -12.19
N ARG A 292 -43.73 -36.60 -11.71
CA ARG A 292 -43.45 -38.02 -12.05
C ARG A 292 -44.16 -38.98 -11.11
N LYS A 293 -44.15 -38.69 -9.81
CA LYS A 293 -44.89 -39.40 -8.75
C LYS A 293 -45.24 -38.42 -7.64
N VAL A 294 -46.13 -38.78 -6.73
CA VAL A 294 -46.45 -37.93 -5.57
C VAL A 294 -45.15 -37.56 -4.85
N GLY A 295 -44.85 -36.25 -4.78
CA GLY A 295 -43.65 -35.70 -4.15
C GLY A 295 -42.36 -35.73 -4.98
N VAL A 296 -42.39 -36.09 -6.27
CA VAL A 296 -41.19 -36.03 -7.15
C VAL A 296 -41.54 -35.46 -8.53
N ASP A 297 -40.81 -34.41 -8.91
CA ASP A 297 -40.95 -33.68 -10.17
C ASP A 297 -39.74 -33.89 -11.08
N ASN A 298 -39.96 -33.86 -12.41
CA ASN A 298 -38.92 -33.84 -13.43
C ASN A 298 -38.77 -32.42 -14.00
N ILE A 299 -37.53 -32.00 -14.26
CA ILE A 299 -37.22 -30.75 -14.98
C ILE A 299 -37.44 -30.98 -16.48
N CYS A 300 -38.17 -30.07 -17.13
CA CYS A 300 -38.62 -30.14 -18.52
C CYS A 300 -38.32 -28.81 -19.22
N LYS A 301 -37.98 -28.85 -20.52
CA LYS A 301 -37.75 -27.64 -21.33
C LYS A 301 -39.01 -27.10 -22.00
N ASN A 302 -40.09 -27.87 -21.97
CA ASN A 302 -41.38 -27.57 -22.60
C ASN A 302 -42.52 -27.66 -21.58
N SER A 303 -43.58 -26.88 -21.82
CA SER A 303 -44.76 -26.79 -20.94
C SER A 303 -45.67 -28.02 -20.96
N SER A 304 -45.45 -28.93 -21.91
CA SER A 304 -46.30 -30.10 -22.10
C SER A 304 -45.85 -31.27 -21.23
N CYS A 305 -46.67 -31.63 -20.25
CA CYS A 305 -46.54 -32.87 -19.49
C CYS A 305 -47.49 -33.93 -20.04
N TYR A 306 -47.08 -35.20 -20.06
CA TYR A 306 -47.96 -36.33 -20.39
C TYR A 306 -47.94 -37.38 -19.29
N ILE A 307 -49.06 -38.09 -19.15
CA ILE A 307 -49.19 -39.27 -18.29
C ILE A 307 -49.40 -40.46 -19.21
N ALA A 308 -48.48 -41.42 -19.20
CA ALA A 308 -48.60 -42.67 -19.96
C ALA A 308 -48.80 -43.83 -18.98
N ASN A 309 -49.77 -44.71 -19.27
CA ASN A 309 -49.94 -45.95 -18.52
C ASN A 309 -48.87 -46.95 -19.00
N LEU A 310 -47.96 -47.37 -18.11
CA LEU A 310 -46.82 -48.23 -18.46
C LEU A 310 -47.22 -49.71 -18.63
N GLU A 311 -48.46 -50.09 -18.34
CA GLU A 311 -48.96 -51.47 -18.49
C GLU A 311 -49.02 -52.00 -19.94
N GLU A 312 -48.76 -51.14 -20.95
CA GLU A 312 -48.77 -51.55 -22.36
C GLU A 312 -47.38 -51.65 -23.04
N LEU A 313 -46.28 -51.23 -22.37
CA LEU A 313 -44.94 -51.26 -22.98
C LEU A 313 -44.22 -52.60 -22.85
N ASP A 314 -44.52 -53.40 -21.81
CA ASP A 314 -43.93 -54.73 -21.65
C ASP A 314 -44.53 -55.78 -22.62
N LYS A 315 -45.74 -55.56 -23.14
CA LYS A 315 -46.37 -56.47 -24.10
C LYS A 315 -45.88 -56.27 -25.55
N GLY A 316 -45.23 -55.15 -25.85
CA GLY A 316 -44.73 -54.83 -27.20
C GLY A 316 -43.33 -55.39 -27.51
N ILE A 317 -42.56 -55.80 -26.50
CA ILE A 317 -41.19 -56.32 -26.68
C ILE A 317 -41.19 -57.85 -26.88
N GLU A 318 -42.15 -58.59 -26.31
CA GLU A 318 -42.28 -60.04 -26.56
C GLU A 318 -42.87 -60.38 -27.95
N ALA A 319 -43.65 -59.48 -28.56
CA ALA A 319 -44.27 -59.72 -29.87
C ALA A 319 -43.34 -59.52 -31.09
N LYS A 320 -42.10 -59.03 -30.91
CA LYS A 320 -41.11 -58.88 -31.99
C LYS A 320 -39.99 -59.94 -31.99
N ASN A 321 -40.03 -60.89 -31.06
CA ASN A 321 -39.06 -61.99 -30.98
C ASN A 321 -39.66 -63.40 -31.17
N LYS A 322 -40.94 -63.51 -31.58
CA LYS A 322 -41.53 -64.74 -32.11
C LYS A 322 -42.54 -64.40 -33.21
N GLY A 323 -42.17 -64.66 -34.47
CA GLY A 323 -43.02 -64.51 -35.64
C GLY A 323 -42.21 -64.18 -36.88
#